data_AF-A0A8E2LR80-F1
#
_entry.id   AF-A0A8E2LR80-F1
#
_cell.length_a   1.000
_cell.length_b   1.000
_cell.length_c   1.000
_cell.angle_alpha   90.00
_cell.angle_beta   90.00
_cell.angle_gamma   90.00
#
_symmetry.space_group_name_H-M   'P 1'
#
loop_
_entity.id
_entity.type
_entity.pdbx_description
1 polymer ?
#
loop_
_entity_poly.entity_id
_entity_poly.type
_entity_poly.pdbx_seq_one_letter_code
_entity_poly.pdbx_strand_id
1 'polypeptide(L)'
;MSVTIDPRRHDAVLFDSSAESAEPLIGQLREARVGTGVFSSSGDCRDALRDAADRLTVRPGRCVVVAVDPAGATAARESGFALVIGVDWNGHGDALRRCGADAVVTELADVRVRTGDRRMSELPDALQAPGLTAHRPAVFYDFDGTLSDIVNDPDAARPVAGAAEALIQLAAQCPVAVLSGRDLADVTARLGVPGIWYAGSHGFELTAPDGTHHQNEAAAAAIPVLEQAAAGLRERLGSIPGVVVEHKRFGVAVHYRNAARDRVGDVAAAVRSAGQRDALRVTTGREVIELRPNIDWDKGKTLRWVIDHLRSGDAPLPAPLVPIYLGDDITDEDAFDAVRPDGVPIVVRHTEDGDRATAALFALDSPARVAEFTARLARQLTDAHVN
;
A
#
# COMPACT_ATOMS: atom_id res chain seq x y z
N MET A 1 2.36 21.63 -9.21
CA MET A 1 1.65 20.54 -8.50
C MET A 1 2.50 20.25 -7.28
N SER A 2 1.97 20.39 -6.06
CA SER A 2 2.78 20.10 -4.86
C SER A 2 2.98 18.60 -4.72
N VAL A 3 4.22 18.17 -4.48
CA VAL A 3 4.56 16.77 -4.21
C VAL A 3 4.86 16.61 -2.72
N THR A 4 4.42 15.52 -2.11
CA THR A 4 4.62 15.27 -0.67
C THR A 4 5.56 14.10 -0.46
N ILE A 5 6.63 14.34 0.28
CA ILE A 5 7.49 13.30 0.84
C ILE A 5 6.83 12.79 2.11
N ASP A 6 6.40 11.54 2.05
CA ASP A 6 5.72 10.85 3.14
C ASP A 6 6.70 9.96 3.93
N PRO A 7 7.03 10.24 5.20
CA PRO A 7 7.95 9.43 6.02
C PRO A 7 7.48 7.99 6.27
N ARG A 8 6.21 7.71 6.00
CA ARG A 8 5.67 6.35 6.05
C ARG A 8 6.16 5.53 4.87
N ARG A 9 6.31 6.17 3.70
CA ARG A 9 6.72 5.57 2.41
C ARG A 9 8.22 5.75 2.13
N HIS A 10 8.84 6.77 2.72
CA HIS A 10 10.20 7.20 2.38
C HIS A 10 11.07 7.34 3.63
N ASP A 11 12.18 6.60 3.66
CA ASP A 11 13.15 6.62 4.74
C ASP A 11 14.30 7.61 4.48
N ALA A 12 14.55 7.97 3.21
CA ALA A 12 15.57 8.93 2.84
C ALA A 12 15.26 9.74 1.58
N VAL A 13 15.95 10.88 1.43
CA VAL A 13 15.94 11.73 0.24
C VAL A 13 17.36 11.97 -0.24
N LEU A 14 17.63 11.66 -1.51
CA LEU A 14 18.89 11.98 -2.18
C LEU A 14 18.70 13.21 -3.05
N PHE A 15 19.50 14.24 -2.79
CA PHE A 15 19.52 15.46 -3.57
C PHE A 15 20.63 15.39 -4.61
N ASP A 16 20.33 15.81 -5.84
CA ASP A 16 21.39 16.11 -6.79
C ASP A 16 22.31 17.18 -6.19
N SER A 17 23.63 17.02 -6.29
CA SER A 17 24.62 17.98 -5.80
C SER A 17 24.44 19.40 -6.36
N SER A 18 23.78 19.50 -7.52
CA SER A 18 23.42 20.78 -8.14
C SER A 18 22.12 21.37 -7.61
N ALA A 19 21.40 20.67 -6.70
CA ALA A 19 20.19 21.12 -6.00
C ALA A 19 20.47 22.31 -5.04
N GLU A 20 20.47 23.56 -5.53
CA GLU A 20 20.48 24.77 -4.72
C GLU A 20 19.29 24.87 -3.74
N SER A 21 19.52 25.49 -2.58
CA SER A 21 18.49 25.90 -1.61
C SER A 21 17.68 24.78 -0.96
N ALA A 22 18.26 23.59 -0.77
CA ALA A 22 17.60 22.45 -0.12
C ALA A 22 17.48 22.56 1.43
N GLU A 23 18.17 23.49 2.08
CA GLU A 23 18.27 23.58 3.55
C GLU A 23 16.92 23.63 4.29
N PRO A 24 15.91 24.43 3.88
CA PRO A 24 14.61 24.44 4.57
C PRO A 24 13.91 23.08 4.51
N LEU A 25 13.99 22.41 3.36
CA LEU A 25 13.40 21.08 3.16
C LEU A 25 14.18 20.02 3.96
N ILE A 26 15.51 20.09 4.01
CA ILE A 26 16.34 19.22 4.84
C ILE A 26 15.98 19.37 6.32
N GLY A 27 15.69 20.59 6.79
CA GLY A 27 15.18 20.83 8.14
C GLY A 27 13.89 20.05 8.43
N GLN A 28 12.90 20.16 7.55
CA GLN A 28 11.62 19.44 7.66
C GLN A 28 11.81 17.91 7.61
N LEU A 29 12.68 17.42 6.72
CA LEU A 29 12.99 15.99 6.62
C LEU A 29 13.64 15.47 7.90
N ARG A 30 14.54 16.26 8.53
CA ARG A 30 15.16 15.91 9.80
C ARG A 30 14.15 15.82 10.94
N GLU A 31 13.21 16.78 11.02
CA GLU A 31 12.12 16.75 11.99
C GLU A 31 11.23 15.51 11.82
N ALA A 32 10.99 15.12 10.57
CA ALA A 32 10.27 13.91 10.21
C ALA A 32 11.10 12.61 10.33
N ARG A 33 12.37 12.69 10.78
CA ARG A 33 13.32 11.58 10.88
C ARG A 33 13.53 10.84 9.55
N VAL A 34 13.58 11.58 8.45
CA VAL A 34 13.91 11.09 7.10
C VAL A 34 15.37 11.43 6.81
N GLY A 35 16.17 10.43 6.43
CA GLY A 35 17.58 10.61 6.11
C GLY A 35 17.79 11.50 4.88
N THR A 36 18.91 12.21 4.82
CA THR A 36 19.27 13.01 3.64
C THR A 36 20.66 12.67 3.15
N GLY A 37 20.83 12.67 1.83
CA GLY A 37 22.11 12.42 1.18
C GLY A 37 22.22 13.20 -0.11
N VAL A 38 23.40 13.18 -0.72
CA VAL A 38 23.70 13.87 -1.96
C VAL A 38 24.31 12.88 -2.97
N PHE A 39 23.97 13.04 -4.24
CA PHE A 39 24.60 12.32 -5.36
C PHE A 39 25.02 13.30 -6.46
N SER A 40 25.97 12.89 -7.29
CA SER A 40 26.41 13.66 -8.46
C SER A 40 25.75 13.11 -9.71
N SER A 41 25.14 13.98 -10.52
CA SER A 41 24.70 13.66 -11.88
C SER A 41 25.82 13.80 -12.93
N SER A 42 27.01 14.25 -12.52
CA SER A 42 28.20 14.24 -13.38
C SER A 42 28.92 12.89 -13.29
N GLY A 43 28.80 12.07 -14.35
CA GLY A 43 29.42 10.75 -14.43
C GLY A 43 28.40 9.60 -14.44
N ASP A 44 28.74 8.48 -13.82
CA ASP A 44 27.81 7.35 -13.70
C ASP A 44 26.79 7.60 -12.59
N CYS A 45 25.64 8.14 -12.98
CA CYS A 45 24.55 8.46 -12.06
C CYS A 45 24.02 7.24 -11.31
N ARG A 46 24.03 6.04 -11.91
CA ARG A 46 23.45 4.84 -11.26
C ARG A 46 24.31 4.40 -10.10
N ASP A 47 25.62 4.35 -10.31
CA ASP A 47 26.58 4.01 -9.26
C ASP A 47 26.57 5.09 -8.16
N ALA A 48 26.54 6.37 -8.52
CA ALA A 48 26.47 7.46 -7.55
C ALA A 48 25.20 7.40 -6.67
N LEU A 49 24.03 7.13 -7.27
CA LEU A 49 22.77 6.96 -6.55
C LEU A 49 22.78 5.74 -5.64
N ARG A 50 23.30 4.60 -6.12
CA ARG A 50 23.42 3.37 -5.34
C ARG A 50 24.33 3.60 -4.13
N ASP A 51 25.52 4.15 -4.35
CA ASP A 51 26.48 4.44 -3.28
C ASP A 51 25.90 5.42 -2.24
N ALA A 52 25.13 6.42 -2.68
CA ALA A 52 24.48 7.37 -1.78
C ALA A 52 23.36 6.71 -0.95
N ALA A 53 22.55 5.84 -1.55
CA ALA A 53 21.52 5.07 -0.85
C ALA A 53 22.14 4.07 0.15
N ASP A 54 23.21 3.38 -0.25
CA ASP A 54 23.94 2.41 0.58
C ASP A 54 24.56 3.09 1.81
N ARG A 55 25.11 4.30 1.68
CA ARG A 55 25.61 5.09 2.82
C ARG A 55 24.53 5.41 3.85
N LEU A 56 23.27 5.54 3.41
CA LEU A 56 22.11 5.74 4.30
C LEU A 56 21.48 4.41 4.76
N THR A 57 21.95 3.27 4.25
CA THR A 57 21.38 1.94 4.52
C THR A 57 19.89 1.88 4.11
N VAL A 58 19.50 2.58 3.04
CA VAL A 58 18.12 2.65 2.55
C VAL A 58 18.01 1.99 1.18
N ARG A 59 16.98 1.17 0.99
CA ARG A 59 16.69 0.53 -0.31
C ARG A 59 16.09 1.55 -1.28
N PRO A 60 16.37 1.48 -2.60
CA PRO A 60 15.80 2.42 -3.58
C PRO A 60 14.27 2.58 -3.46
N GLY A 61 13.53 1.49 -3.29
CA GLY A 61 12.06 1.49 -3.13
C GLY A 61 11.53 2.16 -1.85
N ARG A 62 12.42 2.69 -0.99
CA ARG A 62 12.11 3.51 0.20
C ARG A 62 12.80 4.87 0.16
N CYS A 63 13.37 5.27 -0.97
CA CYS A 63 14.16 6.48 -1.10
C CYS A 63 13.61 7.39 -2.21
N VAL A 64 13.55 8.69 -1.91
CA VAL A 64 13.20 9.75 -2.86
C VAL A 64 14.48 10.26 -3.53
N VAL A 65 14.42 10.54 -4.83
CA VAL A 65 15.47 11.26 -5.53
C VAL A 65 14.93 12.60 -5.99
N VAL A 66 15.64 13.66 -5.65
CA VAL A 66 15.43 15.01 -6.16
C VAL A 66 16.47 15.25 -7.26
N ALA A 67 16.03 15.16 -8.51
CA ALA A 67 16.88 15.27 -9.69
C ALA A 67 16.64 16.61 -10.42
N VAL A 68 17.71 17.27 -10.83
CA VAL A 68 17.62 18.49 -11.65
C VAL A 68 18.01 18.24 -13.10
N ASP A 69 18.74 17.14 -13.37
CA ASP A 69 19.16 16.72 -14.69
C ASP A 69 18.39 15.46 -15.19
N PRO A 70 18.02 15.39 -16.48
CA PRO A 70 17.36 14.22 -17.07
C PRO A 70 18.11 12.88 -16.91
N ALA A 71 19.45 12.89 -16.88
CA ALA A 71 20.25 11.68 -16.65
C ALA A 71 20.08 11.16 -15.22
N GLY A 72 20.04 12.05 -14.24
CA GLY A 72 19.76 11.70 -12.84
C GLY A 72 18.36 11.11 -12.67
N ALA A 73 17.35 11.72 -13.29
CA ALA A 73 15.97 11.21 -13.27
C ALA A 73 15.86 9.81 -13.92
N THR A 74 16.51 9.62 -15.08
CA THR A 74 16.55 8.33 -15.77
C THR A 74 17.20 7.25 -14.90
N ALA A 75 18.38 7.54 -14.35
CA ALA A 75 19.12 6.60 -13.50
C ALA A 75 18.34 6.22 -12.23
N ALA A 76 17.67 7.19 -11.59
CA ALA A 76 16.84 6.94 -10.43
C ALA A 76 15.64 6.04 -10.78
N ARG A 77 14.97 6.32 -11.90
CA ARG A 77 13.82 5.53 -12.33
C ARG A 77 14.21 4.10 -12.71
N GLU A 78 15.33 3.92 -13.40
CA GLU A 78 15.86 2.62 -13.78
C GLU A 78 16.35 1.81 -12.57
N SER A 79 16.81 2.49 -11.52
CA SER A 79 17.28 1.87 -10.27
C SER A 79 16.15 1.58 -9.26
N GLY A 80 14.90 1.89 -9.62
CA GLY A 80 13.72 1.56 -8.80
C GLY A 80 13.58 2.42 -7.54
N PHE A 81 14.00 3.69 -7.59
CA PHE A 81 13.72 4.63 -6.51
C PHE A 81 12.21 4.88 -6.36
N ALA A 82 11.76 5.05 -5.11
CA ALA A 82 10.33 5.07 -4.77
C ALA A 82 9.58 6.26 -5.37
N LEU A 83 10.25 7.42 -5.42
CA LEU A 83 9.72 8.67 -5.92
C LEU A 83 10.86 9.49 -6.54
N VAL A 84 10.68 9.91 -7.79
CA VAL A 84 11.62 10.79 -8.50
C VAL A 84 10.97 12.16 -8.68
N ILE A 85 11.50 13.16 -7.98
CA ILE A 85 11.06 14.56 -8.06
C ILE A 85 12.03 15.32 -8.98
N GLY A 86 11.54 15.75 -10.13
CA GLY A 86 12.26 16.66 -11.02
C GLY A 86 12.13 18.11 -10.55
N VAL A 87 13.23 18.87 -10.54
CA VAL A 87 13.19 20.31 -10.29
C VAL A 87 13.49 21.07 -11.57
N ASP A 88 12.52 21.82 -12.06
CA ASP A 88 12.58 22.55 -13.32
C ASP A 88 13.02 24.01 -13.12
N TRP A 89 14.32 24.24 -13.06
CA TRP A 89 14.87 25.59 -12.99
C TRP A 89 15.12 26.24 -14.35
N ASN A 90 15.31 25.43 -15.39
CA ASN A 90 15.82 25.88 -16.69
C ASN A 90 14.83 25.62 -17.86
N GLY A 91 13.57 25.28 -17.58
CA GLY A 91 12.57 24.97 -18.60
C GLY A 91 12.70 23.56 -19.18
N HIS A 92 13.28 22.62 -18.43
CA HIS A 92 13.46 21.22 -18.80
C HIS A 92 12.40 20.28 -18.21
N GLY A 93 11.30 20.80 -17.66
CA GLY A 93 10.30 19.99 -16.98
C GLY A 93 9.73 18.85 -17.82
N ASP A 94 9.52 19.06 -19.11
CA ASP A 94 9.04 17.99 -20.01
C ASP A 94 10.10 16.92 -20.29
N ALA A 95 11.38 17.29 -20.28
CA ALA A 95 12.46 16.31 -20.39
C ALA A 95 12.55 15.45 -19.13
N LEU A 96 12.46 16.05 -17.95
CA LEU A 96 12.44 15.34 -16.66
C LEU A 96 11.29 14.33 -16.59
N ARG A 97 10.07 14.73 -17.01
CA ARG A 97 8.91 13.81 -17.09
C ARG A 97 9.17 12.64 -18.03
N ARG A 98 9.69 12.89 -19.24
CA ARG A 98 10.02 11.84 -20.21
C ARG A 98 11.09 10.88 -19.69
N CYS A 99 12.02 11.38 -18.88
CA CYS A 99 13.08 10.62 -18.24
C CYS A 99 12.64 9.90 -16.95
N GLY A 100 11.35 9.95 -16.61
CA GLY A 100 10.78 9.15 -15.53
C GLY A 100 10.68 9.83 -14.17
N ALA A 101 10.74 11.18 -14.12
CA ALA A 101 10.31 11.92 -12.94
C ALA A 101 8.81 11.68 -12.71
N ASP A 102 8.44 11.22 -11.51
CA ASP A 102 7.06 10.99 -11.11
C ASP A 102 6.31 12.32 -10.87
N ALA A 103 7.04 13.35 -10.43
CA ALA A 103 6.54 14.72 -10.30
C ALA A 103 7.60 15.71 -10.76
N VAL A 104 7.17 16.88 -11.24
CA VAL A 104 8.06 18.01 -11.56
C VAL A 104 7.56 19.27 -10.88
N VAL A 105 8.44 19.90 -10.11
CA VAL A 105 8.22 21.18 -9.41
C VAL A 105 9.14 22.26 -9.97
N THR A 106 8.76 23.53 -9.82
CA THR A 106 9.59 24.66 -10.26
C THR A 106 10.60 25.09 -9.20
N GLU A 107 10.31 24.82 -7.94
CA GLU A 107 11.18 25.13 -6.80
C GLU A 107 11.02 24.08 -5.69
N LEU A 108 12.05 23.90 -4.86
CA LEU A 108 12.00 22.94 -3.75
C LEU A 108 10.97 23.32 -2.67
N ALA A 109 10.55 24.59 -2.61
CA ALA A 109 9.50 25.04 -1.69
C ALA A 109 8.12 24.43 -2.01
N ASP A 110 7.91 23.94 -3.24
CA ASP A 110 6.68 23.22 -3.62
C ASP A 110 6.66 21.76 -3.13
N VAL A 111 7.78 21.26 -2.61
CA VAL A 111 7.89 19.94 -2.01
C VAL A 111 7.49 20.04 -0.55
N ARG A 112 6.48 19.28 -0.16
CA ARG A 112 5.99 19.19 1.23
C ARG A 112 6.55 17.95 1.90
N VAL A 113 6.72 18.00 3.22
CA VAL A 113 7.01 16.83 4.04
C VAL A 113 5.81 16.57 4.94
N ARG A 114 5.31 15.34 4.94
CA ARG A 114 4.26 14.93 5.88
C ARG A 114 4.86 14.88 7.29
N THR A 115 4.14 15.42 8.28
CA THR A 115 4.57 15.49 9.68
C THR A 115 3.43 15.07 10.61
N GLY A 116 3.77 14.79 11.87
CA GLY A 116 2.81 14.46 12.93
C GLY A 116 2.55 12.97 13.15
N ASP A 117 2.99 12.11 12.23
CA ASP A 117 2.94 10.66 12.42
C ASP A 117 4.01 10.21 13.43
N ARG A 118 3.67 9.18 14.20
CA ARG A 118 4.57 8.59 15.20
C ARG A 118 5.24 7.34 14.63
N ARG A 119 6.36 6.93 15.20
CA ARG A 119 6.99 5.65 14.85
C ARG A 119 6.17 4.51 15.45
N MET A 120 6.08 3.38 14.76
CA MET A 120 5.30 2.22 15.23
C MET A 120 5.69 1.82 16.64
N SER A 121 6.99 1.83 16.99
CA SER A 121 7.54 1.51 18.31
C SER A 121 7.06 2.42 19.44
N GLU A 122 6.65 3.64 19.10
CA GLU A 122 6.17 4.63 20.07
C GLU A 122 4.68 4.44 20.41
N LEU A 123 3.95 3.65 19.62
CA LEU A 123 2.50 3.46 19.79
C LEU A 123 2.16 2.56 20.98
N PRO A 124 1.09 2.89 21.74
CA PRO A 124 0.57 2.03 22.80
C PRO A 124 -0.06 0.72 22.25
N ASP A 125 -0.10 -0.32 23.08
CA ASP A 125 -0.75 -1.61 22.76
C ASP A 125 -2.27 -1.43 22.63
N ALA A 126 -2.84 -1.89 21.51
CA ALA A 126 -4.27 -1.82 21.25
C ALA A 126 -5.11 -2.69 22.21
N LEU A 127 -4.54 -3.73 22.81
CA LEU A 127 -5.21 -4.51 23.87
C LEU A 127 -5.43 -3.71 25.16
N GLN A 128 -4.79 -2.55 25.28
CA GLN A 128 -4.98 -1.60 26.38
C GLN A 128 -5.75 -0.36 25.96
N ALA A 129 -6.24 -0.29 24.71
CA ALA A 129 -6.98 0.86 24.21
C ALA A 129 -8.30 1.05 25.00
N PRO A 130 -8.53 2.24 25.59
CA PRO A 130 -9.75 2.51 26.33
C PRO A 130 -10.92 2.78 25.39
N GLY A 131 -12.14 2.51 25.85
CA GLY A 131 -13.36 3.01 25.20
C GLY A 131 -13.73 2.40 23.85
N LEU A 132 -13.12 1.28 23.45
CA LEU A 132 -13.45 0.59 22.17
C LEU A 132 -14.92 0.16 22.07
N THR A 133 -15.60 0.02 23.20
CA THR A 133 -17.02 -0.37 23.30
C THR A 133 -17.93 0.79 23.70
N ALA A 134 -17.42 2.03 23.76
CA ALA A 134 -18.23 3.20 24.11
C ALA A 134 -19.30 3.51 23.06
N HIS A 135 -19.06 3.10 21.82
CA HIS A 135 -19.97 3.20 20.68
C HIS A 135 -20.01 1.86 19.94
N ARG A 136 -20.97 1.71 19.03
CA ARG A 136 -21.07 0.50 18.19
C ARG A 136 -19.93 0.52 17.16
N PRO A 137 -18.99 -0.45 17.17
CA PRO A 137 -17.90 -0.45 16.21
C PRO A 137 -18.34 -1.01 14.86
N ALA A 138 -17.58 -0.68 13.81
CA ALA A 138 -17.49 -1.49 12.59
C ALA A 138 -16.00 -1.83 12.40
N VAL A 139 -15.66 -3.11 12.32
CA VAL A 139 -14.26 -3.54 12.40
C VAL A 139 -13.77 -4.04 11.05
N PHE A 140 -12.65 -3.49 10.63
CA PHE A 140 -12.04 -3.71 9.33
C PHE A 140 -10.65 -4.31 9.53
N TYR A 141 -10.32 -5.30 8.71
CA TYR A 141 -9.06 -6.00 8.78
C TYR A 141 -8.42 -6.04 7.41
N ASP A 142 -7.11 -5.83 7.35
CA ASP A 142 -6.32 -6.43 6.29
C ASP A 142 -6.23 -7.96 6.47
N PHE A 143 -5.83 -8.68 5.42
CA PHE A 143 -5.61 -10.12 5.48
C PHE A 143 -4.14 -10.53 5.68
N ASP A 144 -3.25 -10.24 4.74
CA ASP A 144 -1.87 -10.76 4.72
C ASP A 144 -0.99 -9.94 5.65
N GLY A 145 -0.44 -10.54 6.71
CA GLY A 145 0.27 -9.81 7.77
C GLY A 145 -0.65 -9.32 8.90
N THR A 146 -1.97 -9.38 8.72
CA THR A 146 -2.91 -9.01 9.80
C THR A 146 -3.67 -10.22 10.35
N LEU A 147 -4.45 -10.91 9.51
CA LEU A 147 -5.19 -12.12 9.88
C LEU A 147 -4.41 -13.40 9.55
N SER A 148 -3.40 -13.30 8.68
CA SER A 148 -2.46 -14.35 8.29
C SER A 148 -1.04 -13.89 8.61
N ASP A 149 -0.15 -14.83 8.91
CA ASP A 149 1.29 -14.53 8.96
C ASP A 149 1.82 -14.20 7.56
N ILE A 150 2.87 -13.37 7.50
CA ILE A 150 3.63 -13.11 6.28
C ILE A 150 4.40 -14.37 5.90
N VAL A 151 4.22 -14.83 4.67
CA VAL A 151 4.86 -16.04 4.13
C VAL A 151 5.56 -15.75 2.80
N ASN A 152 6.64 -16.47 2.53
CA ASN A 152 7.40 -16.32 1.28
C ASN A 152 6.63 -16.79 0.03
N ASP A 153 5.76 -17.79 0.22
CA ASP A 153 4.87 -18.32 -0.79
C ASP A 153 3.45 -17.80 -0.52
N PRO A 154 2.92 -16.87 -1.33
CA PRO A 154 1.57 -16.33 -1.16
C PRO A 154 0.49 -17.40 -1.12
N ASP A 155 0.69 -18.55 -1.77
CA ASP A 155 -0.27 -19.65 -1.78
C ASP A 155 -0.30 -20.40 -0.45
N ALA A 156 0.76 -20.33 0.34
CA ALA A 156 0.86 -20.92 1.68
C ALA A 156 0.20 -20.07 2.78
N ALA A 157 -0.22 -18.83 2.49
CA ALA A 157 -0.82 -17.94 3.50
C ALA A 157 -2.10 -18.55 4.09
N ARG A 158 -2.20 -18.62 5.41
CA ARG A 158 -3.36 -19.18 6.12
C ARG A 158 -3.71 -18.29 7.30
N PRO A 159 -5.00 -18.12 7.63
CA PRO A 159 -5.38 -17.41 8.84
C PRO A 159 -4.66 -18.00 10.06
N VAL A 160 -4.21 -17.14 10.96
CA VAL A 160 -3.60 -17.60 12.21
C VAL A 160 -4.62 -18.33 13.08
N ALA A 161 -4.15 -19.20 13.96
CA ALA A 161 -5.01 -20.02 14.79
C ALA A 161 -5.99 -19.17 15.60
N GLY A 162 -7.28 -19.50 15.53
CA GLY A 162 -8.35 -18.79 16.24
C GLY A 162 -8.87 -17.52 15.56
N ALA A 163 -8.26 -17.07 14.45
CA ALA A 163 -8.70 -15.85 13.76
C ALA A 163 -10.12 -15.98 13.19
N ALA A 164 -10.41 -17.08 12.49
CA ALA A 164 -11.73 -17.30 11.89
C ALA A 164 -12.83 -17.40 12.97
N GLU A 165 -12.57 -18.14 14.06
CA GLU A 165 -13.49 -18.27 15.18
C GLU A 165 -13.74 -16.92 15.88
N ALA A 166 -12.69 -16.13 16.08
CA ALA A 166 -12.81 -14.80 16.68
C ALA A 166 -13.62 -13.85 15.80
N LEU A 167 -13.42 -13.89 14.47
CA LEU A 167 -14.20 -13.10 13.53
C LEU A 167 -15.68 -13.51 13.50
N ILE A 168 -15.97 -14.82 13.56
CA ILE A 168 -17.36 -15.31 13.66
C ILE A 168 -18.02 -14.77 14.93
N GLN A 169 -17.32 -14.81 16.06
CA GLN A 169 -17.83 -14.26 17.33
C GLN A 169 -18.06 -12.76 17.25
N LEU A 170 -17.14 -12.02 16.63
CA LEU A 170 -17.25 -10.57 16.47
C LEU A 170 -18.37 -10.16 15.50
N ALA A 171 -18.51 -10.89 14.39
CA ALA A 171 -19.54 -10.64 13.37
C ALA A 171 -20.97 -10.78 13.92
N ALA A 172 -21.16 -11.58 14.98
CA ALA A 172 -22.43 -11.67 15.69
C ALA A 172 -22.77 -10.39 16.50
N GLN A 173 -21.77 -9.55 16.80
CA GLN A 173 -21.92 -8.34 17.63
C GLN A 173 -21.90 -7.06 16.78
N CYS A 174 -21.11 -7.01 15.71
CA CYS A 174 -20.96 -5.81 14.89
C CYS A 174 -20.59 -6.14 13.43
N PRO A 175 -20.72 -5.15 12.51
CA PRO A 175 -20.22 -5.31 11.15
C PRO A 175 -18.71 -5.57 11.13
N VAL A 176 -18.31 -6.57 10.35
CA VAL A 176 -16.90 -6.94 10.12
C VAL A 176 -16.63 -6.91 8.62
N ALA A 177 -15.45 -6.43 8.23
CA ALA A 177 -14.99 -6.39 6.86
C ALA A 177 -13.52 -6.81 6.75
N VAL A 178 -13.18 -7.56 5.70
CA VAL A 178 -11.81 -7.93 5.36
C VAL A 178 -11.45 -7.33 4.01
N LEU A 179 -10.40 -6.50 3.97
CA LEU A 179 -9.87 -5.86 2.78
C LEU A 179 -8.57 -6.57 2.40
N SER A 180 -8.40 -6.92 1.12
CA SER A 180 -7.20 -7.60 0.65
C SER A 180 -6.84 -7.19 -0.79
N GLY A 181 -5.55 -7.27 -1.10
CA GLY A 181 -5.06 -7.22 -2.48
C GLY A 181 -5.29 -8.51 -3.25
N ARG A 182 -5.58 -9.63 -2.56
CA ARG A 182 -5.92 -10.92 -3.18
C ARG A 182 -7.24 -10.85 -3.93
N ASP A 183 -7.40 -11.73 -4.91
CA ASP A 183 -8.67 -11.93 -5.59
C ASP A 183 -9.76 -12.25 -4.55
N LEU A 184 -10.98 -11.76 -4.78
CA LEU A 184 -12.09 -11.89 -3.83
C LEU A 184 -12.37 -13.36 -3.46
N ALA A 185 -12.36 -14.25 -4.45
CA ALA A 185 -12.55 -15.68 -4.22
C ALA A 185 -11.44 -16.31 -3.37
N ASP A 186 -10.18 -15.84 -3.52
CA ASP A 186 -9.03 -16.35 -2.77
C ASP A 186 -9.13 -15.99 -1.28
N VAL A 187 -9.33 -14.71 -0.96
CA VAL A 187 -9.45 -14.26 0.44
C VAL A 187 -10.68 -14.86 1.12
N THR A 188 -11.82 -14.96 0.42
CA THR A 188 -13.02 -15.59 0.96
C THR A 188 -12.81 -17.08 1.24
N ALA A 189 -12.16 -17.82 0.33
CA ALA A 189 -11.89 -19.25 0.51
C ALA A 189 -10.89 -19.53 1.65
N ARG A 190 -9.87 -18.66 1.82
CA ARG A 190 -8.89 -18.82 2.90
C ARG A 190 -9.49 -18.60 4.28
N LEU A 191 -10.37 -17.61 4.42
CA LEU A 191 -10.92 -17.25 5.72
C LEU A 191 -12.17 -18.06 6.07
N GLY A 192 -13.05 -18.33 5.10
CA GLY A 192 -14.21 -19.20 5.28
C GLY A 192 -15.26 -18.68 6.27
N VAL A 193 -15.26 -17.38 6.59
CA VAL A 193 -16.20 -16.76 7.55
C VAL A 193 -17.38 -16.17 6.79
N PRO A 194 -18.62 -16.66 6.97
CA PRO A 194 -19.80 -16.08 6.35
C PRO A 194 -20.30 -14.85 7.11
N GLY A 195 -21.20 -14.06 6.50
CA GLY A 195 -21.87 -12.95 7.17
C GLY A 195 -21.01 -11.72 7.44
N ILE A 196 -19.86 -11.60 6.78
CA ILE A 196 -18.97 -10.44 6.83
C ILE A 196 -18.76 -9.86 5.43
N TRP A 197 -18.26 -8.64 5.36
CA TRP A 197 -17.82 -8.05 4.09
C TRP A 197 -16.46 -8.61 3.68
N TYR A 198 -16.33 -8.96 2.41
CA TYR A 198 -15.04 -9.19 1.78
C TYR A 198 -14.81 -8.17 0.69
N ALA A 199 -13.63 -7.56 0.65
CA ALA A 199 -13.18 -6.68 -0.41
C ALA A 199 -11.87 -7.23 -0.97
N GLY A 200 -11.93 -7.75 -2.20
CA GLY A 200 -10.78 -8.30 -2.91
C GLY A 200 -10.26 -7.33 -3.97
N SER A 201 -9.17 -7.73 -4.62
CA SER A 201 -8.61 -7.04 -5.78
C SER A 201 -8.35 -5.56 -5.51
N HIS A 202 -7.75 -5.24 -4.36
CA HIS A 202 -7.51 -3.86 -3.89
C HIS A 202 -8.79 -3.02 -3.72
N GLY A 203 -9.91 -3.67 -3.43
CA GLY A 203 -11.21 -3.03 -3.23
C GLY A 203 -11.98 -2.72 -4.51
N PHE A 204 -11.59 -3.29 -5.64
CA PHE A 204 -12.35 -3.17 -6.89
C PHE A 204 -13.58 -4.07 -6.95
N GLU A 205 -13.65 -5.10 -6.10
CA GLU A 205 -14.81 -5.98 -5.97
C GLU A 205 -15.03 -6.36 -4.51
N LEU A 206 -16.30 -6.48 -4.13
CA LEU A 206 -16.72 -6.77 -2.77
C LEU A 206 -17.90 -7.74 -2.76
N THR A 207 -18.01 -8.51 -1.69
CA THR A 207 -19.22 -9.27 -1.34
C THR A 207 -19.73 -8.80 0.02
N ALA A 208 -21.01 -8.42 0.07
CA ALA A 208 -21.72 -8.05 1.29
C ALA A 208 -22.12 -9.30 2.11
N PRO A 209 -22.47 -9.14 3.40
CA PRO A 209 -22.89 -10.25 4.26
C PRO A 209 -24.04 -11.11 3.73
N ASP A 210 -24.92 -10.53 2.91
CA ASP A 210 -26.06 -11.22 2.28
C ASP A 210 -25.72 -11.91 0.95
N GLY A 211 -24.45 -11.83 0.53
CA GLY A 211 -23.96 -12.37 -0.74
C GLY A 211 -24.06 -11.41 -1.91
N THR A 212 -24.55 -10.18 -1.72
CA THR A 212 -24.60 -9.17 -2.79
C THR A 212 -23.19 -8.83 -3.25
N HIS A 213 -22.95 -8.95 -4.56
CA HIS A 213 -21.67 -8.60 -5.17
C HIS A 213 -21.68 -7.14 -5.64
N HIS A 214 -20.62 -6.41 -5.30
CA HIS A 214 -20.38 -5.04 -5.73
C HIS A 214 -19.04 -4.96 -6.46
N GLN A 215 -18.93 -4.04 -7.42
CA GLN A 215 -17.67 -3.79 -8.11
C GLN A 215 -17.53 -2.33 -8.53
N ASN A 216 -16.29 -1.91 -8.73
CA ASN A 216 -15.98 -0.63 -9.34
C ASN A 216 -16.14 -0.74 -10.86
N GLU A 217 -17.18 -0.11 -11.41
CA GLU A 217 -17.50 -0.21 -12.85
C GLU A 217 -16.39 0.34 -13.76
N ALA A 218 -15.70 1.42 -13.34
CA ALA A 218 -14.57 1.94 -14.09
C ALA A 218 -13.40 0.93 -14.11
N ALA A 219 -13.18 0.20 -13.01
CA ALA A 219 -12.16 -0.84 -12.95
C ALA A 219 -12.57 -2.06 -13.78
N ALA A 220 -13.86 -2.41 -13.74
CA ALA A 220 -14.41 -3.55 -14.48
C ALA A 220 -14.26 -3.35 -16.00
N ALA A 221 -14.33 -2.11 -16.49
CA ALA A 221 -14.07 -1.78 -17.89
C ALA A 221 -12.64 -2.13 -18.35
N ALA A 222 -11.67 -2.26 -17.44
CA ALA A 222 -10.29 -2.63 -17.76
C ALA A 222 -10.07 -4.16 -17.80
N ILE A 223 -11.04 -4.99 -17.39
CA ILE A 223 -10.89 -6.45 -17.34
C ILE A 223 -10.54 -7.04 -18.72
N PRO A 224 -11.25 -6.73 -19.83
CA PRO A 224 -10.91 -7.28 -21.15
C PRO A 224 -9.54 -6.80 -21.64
N VAL A 225 -9.14 -5.59 -21.25
CA VAL A 225 -7.85 -5.00 -21.60
C VAL A 225 -6.71 -5.74 -20.88
N LEU A 226 -6.90 -6.07 -19.60
CA LEU A 226 -5.96 -6.87 -18.81
C LEU A 226 -5.82 -8.30 -19.36
N GLU A 227 -6.92 -8.91 -19.80
CA GLU A 227 -6.90 -10.22 -20.44
C GLU A 227 -6.06 -10.22 -21.73
N GLN A 228 -6.27 -9.20 -22.58
CA GLN A 228 -5.47 -9.00 -23.79
C GLN A 228 -3.99 -8.74 -23.48
N ALA A 229 -3.71 -7.89 -22.50
CA ALA A 229 -2.35 -7.59 -22.06
C ALA A 229 -1.65 -8.86 -21.54
N ALA A 230 -2.34 -9.70 -20.77
CA ALA A 230 -1.81 -10.98 -20.28
C ALA A 230 -1.50 -11.93 -21.44
N ALA A 231 -2.39 -12.05 -22.43
CA ALA A 231 -2.15 -12.88 -23.62
C ALA A 231 -0.92 -12.40 -24.40
N GLY A 232 -0.81 -11.10 -24.68
CA GLY A 232 0.34 -10.52 -25.37
C GLY A 232 1.65 -10.64 -24.59
N LEU A 233 1.60 -10.52 -23.26
CA LEU A 233 2.77 -10.74 -22.40
C LEU A 233 3.20 -12.21 -22.38
N ARG A 234 2.27 -13.17 -22.36
CA ARG A 234 2.58 -14.60 -22.45
C ARG A 234 3.26 -14.94 -23.77
N GLU A 235 2.78 -14.41 -24.88
CA GLU A 235 3.40 -14.62 -26.19
C GLU A 235 4.82 -14.06 -26.24
N ARG A 236 5.03 -12.84 -25.73
CA ARG A 236 6.33 -12.17 -25.77
C ARG A 236 7.35 -12.74 -24.78
N LEU A 237 6.91 -13.10 -23.57
CA LEU A 237 7.79 -13.48 -22.47
C LEU A 237 7.87 -14.99 -22.25
N GLY A 238 6.97 -15.79 -22.83
CA GLY A 238 6.93 -17.24 -22.63
C GLY A 238 8.19 -17.98 -23.08
N SER A 239 9.02 -17.36 -23.92
CA SER A 239 10.33 -17.91 -24.32
C SER A 239 11.44 -17.66 -23.30
N ILE A 240 11.22 -16.83 -22.27
CA ILE A 240 12.21 -16.51 -21.23
C ILE A 240 12.04 -17.49 -20.07
N PRO A 241 12.99 -18.42 -19.83
CA PRO A 241 12.90 -19.34 -18.72
C PRO A 241 12.80 -18.62 -17.37
N GLY A 242 11.92 -19.08 -16.50
CA GLY A 242 11.74 -18.53 -15.15
C GLY A 242 10.82 -17.30 -15.06
N VAL A 243 10.28 -16.82 -16.18
CA VAL A 243 9.23 -15.79 -16.20
C VAL A 243 7.85 -16.44 -16.18
N VAL A 244 6.97 -15.96 -15.30
CA VAL A 244 5.58 -16.43 -15.18
C VAL A 244 4.63 -15.24 -15.31
N VAL A 245 3.66 -15.34 -16.23
CA VAL A 245 2.60 -14.34 -16.41
C VAL A 245 1.29 -14.87 -15.83
N GLU A 246 0.94 -14.36 -14.67
CA GLU A 246 -0.27 -14.64 -13.93
C GLU A 246 -1.34 -13.60 -14.27
N HIS A 247 -2.53 -14.04 -14.64
CA HIS A 247 -3.67 -13.16 -14.91
C HIS A 247 -4.67 -13.28 -13.76
N LYS A 248 -4.94 -12.15 -13.11
CA LYS A 248 -5.95 -11.94 -12.08
C LYS A 248 -7.09 -11.13 -12.67
N ARG A 249 -8.26 -11.13 -12.01
CA ARG A 249 -9.43 -10.42 -12.54
C ARG A 249 -9.16 -8.93 -12.80
N PHE A 250 -8.49 -8.27 -11.86
CA PHE A 250 -8.12 -6.84 -11.96
C PHE A 250 -6.61 -6.63 -12.04
N GLY A 251 -5.85 -7.58 -12.58
CA GLY A 251 -4.43 -7.38 -12.77
C GLY A 251 -3.71 -8.43 -13.59
N VAL A 252 -2.49 -8.09 -14.00
CA VAL A 252 -1.55 -9.06 -14.59
C VAL A 252 -0.25 -8.97 -13.81
N ALA A 253 0.16 -10.05 -13.17
CA ALA A 253 1.43 -10.12 -12.45
C ALA A 253 2.45 -10.88 -13.30
N VAL A 254 3.61 -10.27 -13.54
CA VAL A 254 4.73 -10.88 -14.24
C VAL A 254 5.85 -11.13 -13.26
N HIS A 255 5.97 -12.38 -12.81
CA HIS A 255 6.99 -12.84 -11.89
C HIS A 255 8.27 -13.19 -12.65
N TYR A 256 9.41 -12.71 -12.18
CA TYR A 256 10.71 -12.91 -12.84
C TYR A 256 11.82 -13.35 -11.87
N ARG A 257 11.45 -13.79 -10.66
CA ARG A 257 12.39 -14.31 -9.63
C ARG A 257 13.38 -15.34 -10.16
N ASN A 258 12.90 -16.25 -11.02
CA ASN A 258 13.71 -17.34 -11.56
C ASN A 258 14.30 -17.02 -12.95
N ALA A 259 14.11 -15.81 -13.45
CA ALA A 259 14.63 -15.40 -14.75
C ALA A 259 16.13 -15.06 -14.66
N ALA A 260 16.85 -15.25 -15.77
CA ALA A 260 18.24 -14.82 -15.87
C ALA A 260 18.33 -13.29 -15.74
N ARG A 261 19.35 -12.79 -15.02
CA ARG A 261 19.48 -11.35 -14.66
C ARG A 261 19.53 -10.43 -15.87
N ASP A 262 20.14 -10.88 -16.95
CA ASP A 262 20.24 -10.17 -18.23
C ASP A 262 18.89 -10.05 -18.97
N ARG A 263 17.88 -10.85 -18.59
CA ARG A 263 16.53 -10.82 -19.16
C ARG A 263 15.54 -9.96 -18.38
N VAL A 264 15.89 -9.51 -17.17
CA VAL A 264 15.00 -8.69 -16.33
C VAL A 264 14.65 -7.37 -17.01
N GLY A 265 15.59 -6.77 -17.75
CA GLY A 265 15.34 -5.57 -18.56
C GLY A 265 14.28 -5.79 -19.64
N ASP A 266 14.33 -6.94 -20.32
CA ASP A 266 13.35 -7.31 -21.36
C ASP A 266 11.94 -7.51 -20.77
N VAL A 267 11.85 -8.14 -19.59
CA VAL A 267 10.59 -8.28 -18.86
C VAL A 267 10.02 -6.91 -18.50
N ALA A 268 10.83 -6.05 -17.87
CA ALA A 268 10.41 -4.71 -17.49
C ALA A 268 9.97 -3.86 -18.69
N ALA A 269 10.72 -3.91 -19.79
CA ALA A 269 10.37 -3.23 -21.02
C ALA A 269 9.04 -3.75 -21.58
N ALA A 270 8.85 -5.07 -21.63
CA ALA A 270 7.63 -5.67 -22.17
C ALA A 270 6.38 -5.26 -21.40
N VAL A 271 6.43 -5.30 -20.07
CA VAL A 271 5.32 -4.92 -19.18
C VAL A 271 5.05 -3.41 -19.26
N ARG A 272 6.08 -2.56 -19.23
CA ARG A 272 5.92 -1.11 -19.37
C ARG A 272 5.29 -0.72 -20.70
N SER A 273 5.73 -1.34 -21.80
CA SER A 273 5.12 -1.08 -23.11
C SER A 273 3.66 -1.52 -23.16
N ALA A 274 3.27 -2.62 -22.49
CA ALA A 274 1.87 -3.00 -22.37
C ALA A 274 1.08 -1.96 -21.56
N GLY A 275 1.56 -1.58 -20.37
CA GLY A 275 0.91 -0.57 -19.56
C GLY A 275 0.70 0.77 -20.27
N GLN A 276 1.68 1.24 -21.03
CA GLN A 276 1.55 2.46 -21.83
C GLN A 276 0.54 2.35 -22.97
N ARG A 277 0.58 1.26 -23.75
CA ARG A 277 -0.36 1.06 -24.87
C ARG A 277 -1.80 0.95 -24.39
N ASP A 278 -1.99 0.29 -23.26
CA ASP A 278 -3.30 -0.12 -22.78
C ASP A 278 -3.85 0.82 -21.68
N ALA A 279 -3.15 1.92 -21.41
CA ALA A 279 -3.44 2.89 -20.35
C ALA A 279 -3.62 2.26 -18.95
N LEU A 280 -2.85 1.20 -18.67
CA LEU A 280 -2.84 0.50 -17.39
C LEU A 280 -1.73 1.06 -16.48
N ARG A 281 -1.97 1.00 -15.16
CA ARG A 281 -0.97 1.37 -14.17
C ARG A 281 0.04 0.24 -14.03
N VAL A 282 1.32 0.57 -14.14
CA VAL A 282 2.43 -0.36 -13.87
C VAL A 282 2.90 -0.17 -12.44
N THR A 283 2.88 -1.23 -11.63
CA THR A 283 3.45 -1.26 -10.28
C THR A 283 4.57 -2.29 -10.20
N THR A 284 5.56 -2.06 -9.36
CA THR A 284 6.70 -2.97 -9.17
C THR A 284 6.72 -3.48 -7.74
N GLY A 285 6.82 -4.79 -7.57
CA GLY A 285 7.04 -5.46 -6.30
C GLY A 285 8.39 -6.18 -6.26
N ARG A 286 8.59 -7.00 -5.23
CA ARG A 286 9.79 -7.84 -5.11
C ARG A 286 9.76 -8.95 -6.15
N GLU A 287 10.54 -8.78 -7.21
CA GLU A 287 10.67 -9.76 -8.32
C GLU A 287 9.37 -10.00 -9.10
N VAL A 288 8.49 -9.00 -9.10
CA VAL A 288 7.23 -8.99 -9.84
C VAL A 288 6.95 -7.58 -10.39
N ILE A 289 6.40 -7.49 -11.62
CA ILE A 289 5.85 -6.25 -12.18
C ILE A 289 4.38 -6.52 -12.49
N GLU A 290 3.51 -5.61 -12.09
CA GLU A 290 2.08 -5.77 -12.22
C GLU A 290 1.46 -4.69 -13.10
N LEU A 291 0.46 -5.07 -13.88
CA LEU A 291 -0.47 -4.18 -14.54
C LEU A 291 -1.78 -4.18 -13.77
N ARG A 292 -2.35 -3.00 -13.54
CA ARG A 292 -3.61 -2.79 -12.83
C ARG A 292 -4.45 -1.72 -13.52
N PRO A 293 -5.79 -1.67 -13.31
CA PRO A 293 -6.61 -0.55 -13.76
C PRO A 293 -6.01 0.78 -13.27
N ASN A 294 -5.88 1.77 -14.15
CA ASN A 294 -5.33 3.07 -13.78
C ASN A 294 -6.38 3.95 -13.11
N ILE A 295 -6.80 3.54 -11.92
CA ILE A 295 -7.83 4.22 -11.14
C ILE A 295 -7.22 4.64 -9.81
N ASP A 296 -7.55 5.86 -9.40
CA ASP A 296 -7.21 6.34 -8.07
C ASP A 296 -8.16 5.69 -7.05
N TRP A 297 -7.81 4.50 -6.58
CA TRP A 297 -8.55 3.72 -5.59
C TRP A 297 -7.59 3.11 -4.57
N ASP A 298 -7.95 3.21 -3.29
CA ASP A 298 -7.12 2.79 -2.15
C ASP A 298 -7.99 2.12 -1.07
N LYS A 299 -7.35 1.52 -0.06
CA LYS A 299 -8.07 0.85 1.04
C LYS A 299 -8.95 1.82 1.83
N GLY A 300 -8.54 3.09 1.96
CA GLY A 300 -9.33 4.13 2.62
C GLY A 300 -10.63 4.46 1.90
N LYS A 301 -10.63 4.51 0.56
CA LYS A 301 -11.84 4.67 -0.27
C LYS A 301 -12.76 3.45 -0.15
N THR A 302 -12.19 2.25 -0.17
CA THR A 302 -12.93 0.99 0.02
C THR A 302 -13.62 0.97 1.38
N LEU A 303 -12.88 1.32 2.45
CA LEU A 303 -13.39 1.42 3.80
C LEU A 303 -14.55 2.42 3.91
N ARG A 304 -14.37 3.65 3.40
CA ARG A 304 -15.42 4.67 3.41
C ARG A 304 -16.67 4.22 2.68
N TRP A 305 -16.50 3.58 1.52
CA TRP A 305 -17.60 3.03 0.75
C TRP A 305 -18.40 1.99 1.55
N VAL A 306 -17.74 1.07 2.27
CA VAL A 306 -18.43 0.09 3.12
C VAL A 306 -19.13 0.77 4.29
N ILE A 307 -18.50 1.75 4.95
CA ILE A 307 -19.13 2.52 6.04
C ILE A 307 -20.39 3.23 5.55
N ASP A 308 -20.36 3.84 4.38
CA ASP A 308 -21.52 4.51 3.80
C ASP A 308 -22.65 3.51 3.54
N HIS A 309 -22.36 2.30 3.04
CA HIS A 309 -23.35 1.24 2.87
C HIS A 309 -23.96 0.78 4.21
N LEU A 310 -23.14 0.67 5.26
CA LEU A 310 -23.61 0.34 6.61
C LEU A 310 -24.50 1.44 7.20
N ARG A 311 -24.28 2.71 6.81
CA ARG A 311 -25.07 3.87 7.25
C ARG A 311 -26.36 4.05 6.44
N SER A 312 -26.39 3.62 5.18
CA SER A 312 -27.54 3.79 4.26
C SER A 312 -28.63 2.73 4.39
N GLY A 313 -28.52 1.77 5.33
CA GLY A 313 -29.56 0.77 5.56
C GLY A 313 -30.90 1.36 6.03
N ASP A 314 -32.00 0.62 5.79
CA ASP A 314 -33.39 1.06 6.03
C ASP A 314 -33.74 1.38 7.51
N ALA A 315 -32.88 1.02 8.45
CA ALA A 315 -33.08 1.31 9.87
C ALA A 315 -32.06 2.37 10.35
N PRO A 316 -32.51 3.51 10.91
CA PRO A 316 -31.61 4.46 11.54
C PRO A 316 -30.72 3.75 12.56
N LEU A 317 -29.41 3.90 12.42
CA LEU A 317 -28.48 3.35 13.39
C LEU A 317 -28.71 4.03 14.75
N PRO A 318 -28.89 3.26 15.84
CA PRO A 318 -29.17 3.82 17.16
C PRO A 318 -27.99 4.62 17.76
N ALA A 319 -26.79 4.48 17.20
CA ALA A 319 -25.58 5.19 17.60
C ALA A 319 -24.63 5.35 16.38
N PRO A 320 -23.75 6.37 16.36
CA PRO A 320 -22.75 6.51 15.31
C PRO A 320 -21.81 5.29 15.29
N LEU A 321 -21.57 4.74 14.09
CA LEU A 321 -20.58 3.68 13.89
C LEU A 321 -19.17 4.26 14.04
N VAL A 322 -18.37 3.61 14.88
CA VAL A 322 -16.94 3.94 15.06
C VAL A 322 -16.11 2.93 14.29
N PRO A 323 -15.39 3.33 13.23
CA PRO A 323 -14.56 2.39 12.49
C PRO A 323 -13.31 2.02 13.29
N ILE A 324 -12.99 0.73 13.37
CA ILE A 324 -11.72 0.21 13.87
C ILE A 324 -11.04 -0.48 12.70
N TYR A 325 -9.79 -0.12 12.40
CA TYR A 325 -9.06 -0.72 11.29
C TYR A 325 -7.76 -1.34 11.76
N LEU A 326 -7.50 -2.57 11.37
CA LEU A 326 -6.28 -3.31 11.66
C LEU A 326 -5.57 -3.62 10.35
N GLY A 327 -4.30 -3.22 10.21
CA GLY A 327 -3.50 -3.46 9.01
C GLY A 327 -2.02 -3.46 9.29
N ASP A 328 -1.20 -4.02 8.41
CA ASP A 328 0.21 -4.30 8.69
C ASP A 328 1.19 -3.54 7.79
N ASP A 329 0.80 -3.13 6.59
CA ASP A 329 1.71 -2.59 5.57
C ASP A 329 1.34 -1.17 5.11
N ILE A 330 2.10 -0.63 4.17
CA ILE A 330 2.00 0.73 3.67
C ILE A 330 0.68 1.02 2.95
N THR A 331 0.02 -0.01 2.43
CA THR A 331 -1.30 0.15 1.78
C THR A 331 -2.41 0.43 2.78
N ASP A 332 -2.18 0.11 4.05
CA ASP A 332 -3.12 0.32 5.16
C ASP A 332 -3.07 1.73 5.71
N GLU A 333 -1.99 2.47 5.43
CA GLU A 333 -1.87 3.88 5.80
C GLU A 333 -2.98 4.76 5.22
N ASP A 334 -3.47 4.41 4.02
CA ASP A 334 -4.60 5.10 3.39
C ASP A 334 -5.92 4.82 4.14
N ALA A 335 -6.07 3.62 4.73
CA ALA A 335 -7.19 3.27 5.59
C ALA A 335 -7.06 3.89 6.99
N PHE A 336 -5.85 3.94 7.56
CA PHE A 336 -5.62 4.61 8.83
C PHE A 336 -5.98 6.10 8.76
N ASP A 337 -5.55 6.80 7.71
CA ASP A 337 -5.92 8.20 7.49
C ASP A 337 -7.43 8.38 7.34
N ALA A 338 -8.12 7.43 6.68
CA ALA A 338 -9.57 7.49 6.49
C ALA A 338 -10.35 7.28 7.81
N VAL A 339 -9.79 6.52 8.75
CA VAL A 339 -10.42 6.14 10.02
C VAL A 339 -10.10 7.10 11.15
N ARG A 340 -8.94 7.78 11.10
CA ARG A 340 -8.45 8.63 12.19
C ARG A 340 -9.42 9.72 12.71
N PRO A 341 -10.30 10.35 11.90
CA PRO A 341 -11.17 11.43 12.40
C PRO A 341 -12.15 10.99 13.49
N ASP A 342 -12.69 9.77 13.40
CA ASP A 342 -13.80 9.28 14.22
C ASP A 342 -13.63 7.81 14.64
N GLY A 343 -12.45 7.22 14.42
CA GLY A 343 -12.18 5.80 14.60
C GLY A 343 -10.82 5.47 15.20
N VAL A 344 -10.50 4.17 15.19
CA VAL A 344 -9.32 3.59 15.84
C VAL A 344 -8.47 2.84 14.81
N PRO A 345 -7.45 3.48 14.23
CA PRO A 345 -6.48 2.80 13.38
C PRO A 345 -5.41 2.10 14.22
N ILE A 346 -5.18 0.82 13.94
CA ILE A 346 -4.28 -0.08 14.66
C ILE A 346 -3.31 -0.70 13.64
N VAL A 347 -2.01 -0.51 13.86
CA VAL A 347 -0.99 -1.17 13.04
C VAL A 347 -0.61 -2.52 13.64
N VAL A 348 -0.45 -3.54 12.79
CA VAL A 348 0.13 -4.83 13.16
C VAL A 348 1.62 -4.77 12.86
N ARG A 349 2.46 -5.01 13.86
CA ARG A 349 3.91 -4.92 13.71
C ARG A 349 4.47 -6.22 13.14
N HIS A 350 5.45 -6.06 12.27
CA HIS A 350 6.31 -7.14 11.79
C HIS A 350 7.77 -6.78 11.94
N THR A 351 8.63 -7.80 11.91
CA THR A 351 10.08 -7.62 11.93
C THR A 351 10.63 -7.10 10.59
N GLU A 352 9.88 -7.27 9.48
CA GLU A 352 10.35 -6.92 8.14
C GLU A 352 10.22 -5.42 7.80
N ASP A 353 9.30 -4.71 8.45
CA ASP A 353 8.94 -3.32 8.13
C ASP A 353 9.73 -2.28 8.91
N GLY A 354 10.65 -2.74 9.77
CA GLY A 354 11.39 -1.88 10.68
C GLY A 354 10.46 -1.06 11.57
N ASP A 355 10.97 0.08 12.06
CA ASP A 355 10.20 1.00 12.88
C ASP A 355 9.70 2.18 12.03
N ARG A 356 8.83 1.95 11.04
CA ARG A 356 8.32 3.02 10.15
C ARG A 356 7.41 4.01 10.87
N ALA A 357 7.24 5.20 10.30
CA ALA A 357 6.19 6.12 10.74
C ALA A 357 4.81 5.60 10.30
N THR A 358 3.75 5.91 11.06
CA THR A 358 2.38 5.47 10.76
C THR A 358 1.32 6.46 11.23
N ALA A 359 0.20 6.51 10.52
CA ALA A 359 -1.00 7.24 10.93
C ALA A 359 -1.83 6.47 11.99
N ALA A 360 -1.48 5.22 12.31
CA ALA A 360 -2.12 4.44 13.35
C ALA A 360 -1.95 5.08 14.75
N LEU A 361 -2.93 4.85 15.62
CA LEU A 361 -2.94 5.36 16.99
C LEU A 361 -2.47 4.31 18.00
N PHE A 362 -2.64 3.04 17.68
CA PHE A 362 -2.27 1.90 18.50
C PHE A 362 -1.52 0.85 17.67
N ALA A 363 -0.86 -0.08 18.33
CA ALA A 363 -0.19 -1.19 17.70
C ALA A 363 -0.57 -2.54 18.32
N LEU A 364 -0.49 -3.60 17.53
CA LEU A 364 -0.46 -4.99 17.99
C LEU A 364 0.84 -5.63 17.51
N ASP A 365 1.48 -6.46 18.35
CA ASP A 365 2.82 -6.95 18.06
C ASP A 365 2.88 -8.10 17.03
N SER A 366 1.74 -8.71 16.66
CA SER A 366 1.69 -9.80 15.69
C SER A 366 0.25 -10.14 15.25
N PRO A 367 0.08 -10.90 14.14
CA PRO A 367 -1.20 -11.49 13.74
C PRO A 367 -1.88 -12.32 14.85
N ALA A 368 -1.11 -13.05 15.66
CA ALA A 368 -1.67 -13.79 16.79
C ALA A 368 -2.37 -12.86 17.80
N ARG A 369 -1.83 -11.66 18.03
CA ARG A 369 -2.44 -10.64 18.89
C ARG A 369 -3.68 -10.01 18.26
N VAL A 370 -3.81 -10.01 16.94
CA VAL A 370 -5.03 -9.63 16.22
C VAL A 370 -6.18 -10.58 16.54
N ALA A 371 -5.94 -11.90 16.52
CA ALA A 371 -6.94 -12.89 16.90
C ALA A 371 -7.37 -12.74 18.37
N GLU A 372 -6.42 -12.53 19.28
CA GLU A 372 -6.69 -12.27 20.70
C GLU A 372 -7.51 -10.99 20.92
N PHE A 373 -7.11 -9.89 20.26
CA PHE A 373 -7.82 -8.61 20.29
C PHE A 373 -9.26 -8.77 19.81
N THR A 374 -9.46 -9.44 18.68
CA THR A 374 -10.76 -9.69 18.08
C THR A 374 -11.66 -10.49 19.02
N ALA A 375 -11.15 -11.59 19.59
CA ALA A 375 -11.90 -12.41 20.54
C ALA A 375 -12.25 -11.64 21.83
N ARG A 376 -11.34 -10.79 22.32
CA ARG A 376 -11.58 -9.95 23.48
C ARG A 376 -12.64 -8.87 23.21
N LEU A 377 -12.57 -8.21 22.07
CA LEU A 377 -13.56 -7.21 21.66
C LEU A 377 -14.95 -7.83 21.54
N ALA A 378 -15.07 -9.02 20.92
CA ALA A 378 -16.33 -9.75 20.83
C ALA A 378 -16.95 -10.03 22.21
N ARG A 379 -16.14 -10.48 23.19
CA ARG A 379 -16.59 -10.70 24.57
C ARG A 379 -17.04 -9.40 25.25
N GLN A 380 -16.24 -8.34 25.14
CA GLN A 380 -16.58 -7.04 25.75
C GLN A 380 -17.87 -6.44 25.17
N LEU A 381 -18.09 -6.57 23.86
CA LEU A 381 -19.34 -6.16 23.23
C LEU A 381 -20.51 -7.01 23.73
N THR A 382 -20.33 -8.32 23.88
CA THR A 382 -21.37 -9.20 24.44
C THR A 382 -21.76 -8.76 25.85
N ASP A 383 -20.78 -8.53 26.72
CA ASP A 383 -21.00 -8.09 28.11
C ASP A 383 -21.67 -6.70 28.19
N ALA A 384 -21.36 -5.80 27.26
CA ALA A 384 -21.95 -4.47 27.18
C ALA A 384 -23.42 -4.46 26.70
N HIS A 385 -23.88 -5.50 26.01
CA HIS A 385 -25.30 -5.65 25.65
C HIS A 385 -26.13 -6.29 26.76
N VAL A 386 -25.48 -6.99 27.71
CA VAL A 386 -26.15 -7.66 28.85
C VAL A 386 -26.35 -6.71 30.04
N ASN A 387 -25.56 -5.64 30.13
CA ASN A 387 -25.68 -4.58 31.13
C ASN A 387 -26.43 -3.37 30.56
#